data_AF-A0A3P1XWK1-F1
#
_entry.id   AF-A0A3P1XWK1-F1
#
_cell.length_a   1.000
_cell.length_b   1.000
_cell.length_c   1.000
_cell.angle_alpha   90.00
_cell.angle_beta   90.00
_cell.angle_gamma   90.00
#
_symmetry.space_group_name_H-M   'P 1'
#
loop_
_entity.id
_entity.type
_entity.pdbx_description
1 polymer ?
#
loop_
_entity_poly.entity_id
_entity_poly.type
_entity_poly.pdbx_seq_one_letter_code
_entity_poly.pdbx_strand_id
1 'polypeptide(L)'
;MGDRKDIKELLAAFYAGTTTREEEARLKGFFDEADLPERWQADRDIFRALYDPDHLTLPEGLSDRLEQALDRHIETSHRSRKQPSKIRRLYVAIGSVAAATLLCVALFFIGEHRQSVPVTADTFTDPHEAELVATEALALVSMHLNKGMSPFEKARKNMDKTNEVLEKLNLK
;
A
#
# COMPACT_ATOMS: atom_id res chain seq x y z
N MET A 1 17.76 -35.98 4.79
CA MET A 1 17.27 -36.49 6.09
C MET A 1 15.95 -35.80 6.37
N GLY A 2 14.82 -36.49 6.17
CA GLY A 2 13.50 -35.92 6.42
C GLY A 2 13.22 -35.85 7.91
N ASP A 3 13.02 -34.63 8.42
CA ASP A 3 12.67 -34.37 9.81
C ASP A 3 11.29 -34.99 10.08
N ARG A 4 11.24 -36.04 10.90
CA ARG A 4 9.97 -36.72 11.23
C ARG A 4 9.21 -35.88 12.25
N LYS A 5 8.51 -34.85 11.78
CA LYS A 5 7.58 -34.08 12.59
C LYS A 5 6.50 -34.99 13.18
N ASP A 6 6.17 -34.74 14.45
CA ASP A 6 5.08 -35.42 15.14
C ASP A 6 3.72 -34.99 14.57
N ILE A 7 2.70 -35.86 14.65
CA ILE A 7 1.35 -35.56 14.14
C ILE A 7 0.77 -34.28 14.74
N LYS A 8 1.10 -33.97 16.01
CA LYS A 8 0.68 -32.73 16.68
C LYS A 8 1.29 -31.47 16.04
N GLU A 9 2.58 -31.50 15.75
CA GLU A 9 3.28 -30.38 15.13
C GLU A 9 2.81 -30.18 13.69
N LEU A 10 2.55 -31.28 13.01
CA LEU A 10 2.10 -31.31 11.63
C LEU A 10 0.66 -30.80 11.51
N LEU A 11 -0.21 -31.11 12.48
CA LEU A 11 -1.54 -30.52 12.60
C LEU A 11 -1.50 -29.02 12.94
N ALA A 12 -0.60 -28.60 13.83
CA ALA A 12 -0.41 -27.18 14.12
C ALA A 12 0.07 -26.41 12.87
N ALA A 13 0.97 -27.00 12.10
CA ALA A 13 1.43 -26.45 10.82
C ALA A 13 0.30 -26.41 9.76
N PHE A 14 -0.60 -27.40 9.76
CA PHE A 14 -1.77 -27.43 8.87
C PHE A 14 -2.71 -26.26 9.14
N TYR A 15 -3.07 -26.04 10.40
CA TYR A 15 -3.88 -24.88 10.79
C TYR A 15 -3.16 -23.54 10.58
N ALA A 16 -1.81 -23.53 10.60
CA ALA A 16 -1.01 -22.37 10.24
C ALA A 16 -0.85 -22.16 8.72
N GLY A 17 -1.26 -23.11 7.89
CA GLY A 17 -1.14 -23.06 6.43
C GLY A 17 0.30 -23.19 5.92
N THR A 18 1.19 -23.84 6.67
CA THR A 18 2.62 -24.00 6.32
C THR A 18 3.01 -25.43 5.96
N THR A 19 2.03 -26.33 5.83
CA THR A 19 2.23 -27.72 5.42
C THR A 19 2.47 -27.87 3.93
N THR A 20 3.26 -28.88 3.58
CA THR A 20 3.45 -29.35 2.20
C THR A 20 2.42 -30.43 1.84
N ARG A 21 2.25 -30.71 0.54
CA ARG A 21 1.31 -31.77 0.07
C ARG A 21 1.63 -33.16 0.63
N GLU A 22 2.91 -33.48 0.80
CA GLU A 22 3.33 -34.78 1.36
C GLU A 22 2.98 -34.90 2.85
N GLU A 23 3.12 -33.79 3.59
CA GLU A 23 2.73 -33.69 5.00
C GLU A 23 1.21 -33.80 5.15
N GLU A 24 0.42 -33.12 4.31
CA GLU A 24 -1.04 -33.22 4.32
C GLU A 24 -1.55 -34.62 3.97
N ALA A 25 -0.94 -35.30 2.99
CA ALA A 25 -1.27 -36.68 2.67
C ALA A 25 -1.05 -37.61 3.86
N ARG A 26 -0.02 -37.34 4.68
CA ARG A 26 0.24 -38.06 5.92
C ARG A 26 -0.79 -37.78 7.01
N LEU A 27 -1.27 -36.53 7.17
CA LEU A 27 -2.38 -36.23 8.09
C LEU A 27 -3.65 -36.92 7.65
N LYS A 28 -3.96 -36.87 6.36
CA LYS A 28 -5.14 -37.53 5.80
C LYS A 28 -5.12 -39.02 6.10
N GLY A 29 -4.00 -39.71 5.81
CA GLY A 29 -3.85 -41.13 6.12
C GLY A 29 -3.98 -41.46 7.62
N PHE A 30 -3.53 -40.57 8.51
CA PHE A 30 -3.69 -40.73 9.95
C PHE A 30 -5.16 -40.58 10.41
N PHE A 31 -5.91 -39.63 9.84
CA PHE A 31 -7.32 -39.39 10.18
C PHE A 31 -8.30 -40.34 9.49
N ASP A 32 -7.86 -41.05 8.45
CA ASP A 32 -8.63 -42.12 7.79
C ASP A 32 -8.66 -43.43 8.61
N GLU A 33 -7.85 -43.55 9.68
CA GLU A 33 -7.89 -44.70 10.57
C GLU A 33 -9.26 -44.81 11.30
N ALA A 34 -9.75 -46.04 11.50
CA ALA A 34 -11.10 -46.27 12.02
C ALA A 34 -11.23 -45.99 13.54
N ASP A 35 -10.15 -46.14 14.30
CA ASP A 35 -10.15 -46.07 15.76
C ASP A 35 -9.14 -45.00 16.25
N LEU A 36 -9.59 -43.73 16.26
CA LEU A 36 -8.82 -42.62 16.82
C LEU A 36 -9.29 -42.25 18.23
N PRO A 37 -8.35 -41.94 19.15
CA PRO A 37 -8.65 -41.35 20.45
C PRO A 37 -9.56 -40.11 20.37
N GLU A 38 -10.41 -39.92 21.37
CA GLU A 38 -11.43 -38.85 21.44
C GLU A 38 -10.87 -37.45 21.11
N ARG A 39 -9.66 -37.14 21.57
CA ARG A 39 -8.99 -35.85 21.32
C ARG A 39 -8.83 -35.49 19.83
N TRP A 40 -8.85 -36.48 18.95
CA TRP A 40 -8.62 -36.32 17.51
C TRP A 40 -9.91 -36.38 16.69
N GLN A 41 -11.06 -36.62 17.31
CA GLN A 41 -12.32 -36.77 16.60
C GLN A 41 -12.76 -35.45 15.94
N ALA A 42 -12.62 -34.34 16.65
CA ALA A 42 -12.95 -33.02 16.09
C ALA A 42 -12.08 -32.68 14.87
N ASP A 43 -10.77 -32.93 14.94
CA ASP A 43 -9.86 -32.72 13.82
C ASP A 43 -10.18 -33.67 12.66
N ARG A 44 -10.50 -34.94 12.93
CA ARG A 44 -10.94 -35.90 11.91
C ARG A 44 -12.17 -35.41 11.17
N ASP A 45 -13.16 -34.87 11.87
CA ASP A 45 -14.39 -34.37 11.25
C ASP A 45 -14.12 -33.18 10.33
N ILE A 46 -13.16 -32.31 10.69
CA ILE A 46 -12.68 -31.23 9.83
C ILE A 46 -12.00 -31.81 8.58
N PHE A 47 -11.09 -32.77 8.73
CA PHE A 47 -10.44 -33.42 7.59
C PHE A 47 -11.44 -34.14 6.68
N ARG A 48 -12.45 -34.80 7.23
CA ARG A 48 -13.54 -35.40 6.43
C ARG A 48 -14.33 -34.34 5.68
N ALA A 49 -14.73 -33.25 6.34
CA ALA A 49 -15.43 -32.16 5.66
C ALA A 49 -14.59 -31.51 4.54
N LEU A 50 -13.27 -31.44 4.70
CA LEU A 50 -12.38 -30.81 3.71
C LEU A 50 -12.07 -31.71 2.52
N TYR A 51 -11.85 -33.01 2.76
CA TYR A 51 -11.35 -33.95 1.74
C TYR A 51 -12.40 -34.94 1.25
N ASP A 52 -13.56 -35.02 1.91
CA ASP A 52 -14.68 -35.90 1.55
C ASP A 52 -16.00 -35.09 1.47
N PRO A 53 -16.25 -34.45 0.30
CA PRO A 53 -17.43 -33.62 0.12
C PRO A 53 -18.74 -34.42 0.13
N ASP A 54 -18.69 -35.74 -0.08
CA ASP A 54 -19.88 -36.59 -0.12
C ASP A 54 -20.50 -36.78 1.28
N HIS A 55 -19.72 -36.55 2.33
CA HIS A 55 -20.18 -36.56 3.72
C HIS A 55 -20.79 -35.23 4.18
N LEU A 56 -20.74 -34.18 3.36
CA LEU A 56 -21.32 -32.87 3.69
C LEU A 56 -22.75 -32.75 3.18
N THR A 57 -23.71 -32.84 4.09
CA THR A 57 -25.10 -32.46 3.78
C THR A 57 -25.24 -30.95 3.83
N LEU A 58 -25.16 -30.28 2.67
CA LEU A 58 -25.43 -28.85 2.59
C LEU A 58 -26.93 -28.58 2.70
N PRO A 59 -27.37 -27.64 3.55
CA PRO A 59 -28.77 -27.24 3.60
C PRO A 59 -29.18 -26.52 2.30
N GLU A 60 -30.40 -26.78 1.83
CA GLU A 60 -30.96 -26.13 0.63
C GLU A 60 -30.95 -24.60 0.78
N GLY A 61 -30.57 -23.90 -0.30
CA GLY A 61 -30.53 -22.44 -0.34
C GLY A 61 -29.35 -21.80 0.42
N LEU A 62 -28.35 -22.57 0.87
CA LEU A 62 -27.14 -21.98 1.48
C LEU A 62 -26.43 -21.01 0.53
N SER A 63 -26.28 -21.39 -0.74
CA SER A 63 -25.64 -20.55 -1.77
C SER A 63 -26.37 -19.21 -1.92
N ASP A 64 -27.69 -19.24 -2.06
CA ASP A 64 -28.52 -18.03 -2.22
C ASP A 64 -28.42 -17.12 -0.99
N ARG A 65 -28.37 -17.70 0.22
CA ARG A 65 -28.20 -16.94 1.46
C ARG A 65 -26.82 -16.31 1.57
N LEU A 66 -25.77 -16.99 1.11
CA LEU A 66 -24.41 -16.46 1.07
C LEU A 66 -24.30 -15.32 0.04
N GLU A 67 -24.88 -15.48 -1.14
CA GLU A 67 -24.93 -14.46 -2.18
C GLU A 67 -25.66 -13.21 -1.66
N GLN A 68 -26.83 -13.38 -1.05
CA GLN A 68 -27.57 -12.26 -0.45
C GLN A 68 -26.79 -11.58 0.70
N ALA A 69 -26.03 -12.33 1.50
CA ALA A 69 -25.20 -11.76 2.55
C ALA A 69 -24.01 -10.97 1.98
N LEU A 70 -23.40 -11.49 0.91
CA LEU A 70 -22.30 -10.85 0.20
C LEU A 70 -22.75 -9.53 -0.44
N ASP A 71 -23.88 -9.53 -1.14
CA ASP A 71 -24.46 -8.32 -1.74
C ASP A 71 -24.69 -7.23 -0.69
N ARG A 72 -25.27 -7.58 0.47
CA ARG A 72 -25.44 -6.62 1.58
C ARG A 72 -24.11 -6.07 2.09
N HIS A 73 -23.07 -6.89 2.19
CA HIS A 73 -21.74 -6.47 2.63
C HIS A 73 -21.02 -5.59 1.60
N ILE A 74 -21.18 -5.88 0.31
CA ILE A 74 -20.65 -5.09 -0.80
C ILE A 74 -21.39 -3.75 -0.87
N GLU A 75 -22.73 -3.74 -0.81
CA GLU A 75 -23.52 -2.51 -0.80
C GLU A 75 -23.21 -1.60 0.39
N THR A 76 -22.99 -2.17 1.58
CA THR A 76 -22.66 -1.39 2.79
C THR A 76 -21.25 -0.81 2.73
N SER A 77 -20.28 -1.52 2.15
CA SER A 77 -18.92 -1.00 1.96
C SER A 77 -18.84 0.10 0.90
N HIS A 78 -19.65 0.03 -0.17
CA HIS A 78 -19.76 1.09 -1.18
C HIS A 78 -20.61 2.30 -0.76
N ARG A 79 -21.42 2.20 0.30
CA ARG A 79 -22.20 3.32 0.86
C ARG A 79 -21.37 4.39 1.59
N SER A 80 -20.04 4.26 1.66
CA SER A 80 -19.16 5.28 2.26
C SER A 80 -19.18 6.63 1.54
N ARG A 81 -19.76 6.73 0.33
CA ARG A 81 -20.10 8.02 -0.26
C ARG A 81 -21.38 8.57 0.38
N LYS A 82 -21.27 9.01 1.65
CA LYS A 82 -22.31 9.76 2.36
C LYS A 82 -22.85 10.83 1.41
N GLN A 83 -24.08 10.65 0.92
CA GLN A 83 -24.70 11.67 0.10
C GLN A 83 -24.64 12.99 0.88
N PRO A 84 -24.25 14.12 0.24
CA PRO A 84 -24.31 15.41 0.90
C PRO A 84 -25.69 15.60 1.50
N SER A 85 -25.74 15.73 2.83
CA SER A 85 -26.95 16.11 3.54
C SER A 85 -27.52 17.36 2.87
N LYS A 86 -28.86 17.47 2.81
CA LYS A 86 -29.53 18.64 2.24
C LYS A 86 -29.01 19.94 2.87
N ILE A 87 -28.63 19.86 4.15
CA ILE A 87 -27.97 20.91 4.93
C ILE A 87 -26.61 21.33 4.34
N ARG A 88 -25.72 20.38 3.98
CA ARG A 88 -24.43 20.72 3.34
C ARG A 88 -24.62 21.41 2.00
N ARG A 89 -25.61 20.99 1.20
CA ARG A 89 -25.96 21.64 -0.07
C ARG A 89 -26.44 23.08 0.13
N LEU A 90 -27.27 23.32 1.16
CA LEU A 90 -27.75 24.66 1.50
C LEU A 90 -26.61 25.59 1.96
N TYR A 91 -25.70 25.11 2.81
CA TYR A 91 -24.54 25.91 3.25
C TYR A 91 -23.58 26.24 2.10
N VAL A 92 -23.36 25.30 1.16
CA VAL A 92 -22.56 25.59 -0.04
C VAL A 92 -23.23 26.64 -0.93
N ALA A 93 -24.57 26.59 -1.06
CA ALA A 93 -25.32 27.55 -1.85
C ALA A 93 -25.35 28.97 -1.23
N ILE A 94 -25.38 29.08 0.11
CA ILE A 94 -25.36 30.37 0.81
C ILE A 94 -23.93 30.92 0.94
N GLY A 95 -22.94 30.04 1.15
CA GLY A 95 -21.54 30.42 1.29
C GLY A 95 -20.92 31.00 0.01
N SER A 96 -21.42 30.62 -1.16
CA SER A 96 -20.94 31.15 -2.45
C SER A 96 -21.24 32.64 -2.60
N VAL A 97 -22.39 33.11 -2.12
CA VAL A 97 -22.78 34.53 -2.17
C VAL A 97 -21.86 35.35 -1.26
N ALA A 98 -21.62 34.88 -0.03
CA ALA A 98 -20.71 35.55 0.90
C ALA A 98 -19.27 35.61 0.34
N ALA A 99 -18.75 34.52 -0.20
CA ALA A 99 -17.42 34.49 -0.81
C ALA A 99 -17.29 35.46 -2.01
N ALA A 100 -18.30 35.52 -2.87
CA ALA A 100 -18.33 36.46 -4.00
C ALA A 100 -18.35 37.92 -3.52
N THR A 101 -19.13 38.25 -2.49
CA THR A 101 -19.16 39.61 -1.94
C THR A 101 -17.81 40.02 -1.32
N LEU A 102 -17.17 39.13 -0.56
CA LEU A 102 -15.84 39.37 0.00
C LEU A 102 -14.77 39.53 -1.09
N LEU A 103 -14.84 38.72 -2.15
CA LEU A 103 -13.95 38.84 -3.30
C LEU A 103 -14.11 40.20 -3.99
N CYS A 104 -15.35 40.65 -4.24
CA CYS A 104 -15.61 41.95 -4.84
C CYS A 104 -15.09 43.11 -3.97
N VAL A 105 -15.29 43.04 -2.66
CA VAL A 105 -14.77 44.04 -1.72
C VAL A 105 -13.23 44.04 -1.71
N ALA A 106 -12.61 42.86 -1.63
CA ALA A 106 -11.15 42.75 -1.67
C ALA A 106 -10.56 43.29 -2.98
N LEU A 107 -11.16 42.97 -4.13
CA LEU A 107 -10.72 43.47 -5.43
C LEU A 107 -10.91 44.98 -5.56
N PHE A 108 -11.97 45.55 -4.99
CA PHE A 108 -12.20 46.99 -4.96
C PHE A 108 -11.08 47.72 -4.20
N PHE A 109 -10.75 47.26 -2.99
CA PHE A 109 -9.65 47.81 -2.20
C PHE A 109 -8.26 47.61 -2.84
N ILE A 110 -8.03 46.45 -3.46
CA ILE A 110 -6.77 46.18 -4.19
C ILE A 110 -6.66 47.09 -5.42
N GLY A 111 -7.78 47.35 -6.12
CA GLY A 111 -7.84 48.22 -7.29
C GLY A 111 -7.51 49.67 -6.97
N GLU A 112 -8.03 50.20 -5.86
CA GLU A 112 -7.68 51.54 -5.35
C GLU A 112 -6.23 51.63 -4.86
N HIS A 113 -5.64 50.52 -4.41
CA HIS A 113 -4.27 50.46 -3.90
C HIS A 113 -3.22 50.03 -4.93
N ARG A 114 -3.58 49.90 -6.22
CA ARG A 114 -2.59 49.72 -7.30
C ARG A 114 -1.84 51.02 -7.54
N GLN A 115 -0.89 51.31 -6.66
CA GLN A 115 0.28 52.07 -7.04
C GLN A 115 0.95 51.37 -8.23
N SER A 116 1.48 52.17 -9.16
CA SER A 116 2.22 51.74 -10.34
C SER A 116 3.12 50.55 -10.00
N VAL A 117 2.90 49.41 -10.66
CA VAL A 117 3.78 48.25 -10.61
C VAL A 117 5.22 48.76 -10.68
N PRO A 118 6.07 48.53 -9.68
CA PRO A 118 7.47 48.87 -9.81
C PRO A 118 7.99 47.98 -10.93
N VAL A 119 8.35 48.61 -12.05
CA VAL A 119 9.17 47.97 -13.08
C VAL A 119 10.33 47.35 -12.33
N THR A 120 10.47 46.02 -12.39
CA THR A 120 11.62 45.34 -11.80
C THR A 120 12.86 45.94 -12.45
N ALA A 121 13.55 46.81 -11.71
CA ALA A 121 14.81 47.36 -12.16
C ALA A 121 15.75 46.18 -12.41
N ASP A 122 16.45 46.22 -13.54
CA ASP A 122 17.50 45.24 -13.81
C ASP A 122 18.49 45.24 -12.64
N THR A 123 18.88 44.06 -12.17
CA THR A 123 19.73 43.93 -10.97
C THR A 123 21.16 44.39 -11.26
N PHE A 124 21.57 44.33 -12.52
CA PHE A 124 22.86 44.81 -12.99
C PHE A 124 22.67 45.74 -14.18
N THR A 125 23.39 46.86 -14.19
CA THR A 125 23.35 47.84 -15.28
C THR A 125 24.33 47.47 -16.40
N ASP A 126 25.34 46.65 -16.10
CA ASP A 126 26.38 46.19 -17.03
C ASP A 126 26.19 44.67 -17.33
N PRO A 127 25.95 44.30 -18.59
CA PRO A 127 25.84 42.90 -19.00
C PRO A 127 27.04 42.04 -18.62
N HIS A 128 28.27 42.59 -18.62
CA HIS A 128 29.47 41.82 -18.28
C HIS A 128 29.55 41.46 -16.79
N GLU A 129 29.03 42.31 -15.91
CA GLU A 129 28.96 42.04 -14.48
C GLU A 129 27.94 40.94 -14.16
N ALA A 130 26.79 40.97 -14.84
CA ALA A 130 25.76 39.94 -14.72
C ALA A 130 26.28 38.56 -15.15
N GLU A 131 27.05 38.49 -16.24
CA GLU A 131 27.69 37.25 -16.69
C GLU A 131 28.68 36.70 -15.66
N LEU A 132 29.53 37.56 -15.09
CA LEU A 132 30.49 37.14 -14.07
C LEU A 132 29.78 36.53 -12.86
N VAL A 133 28.81 37.24 -12.29
CA VAL A 133 28.04 36.76 -11.13
C VAL A 133 27.25 35.49 -11.45
N ALA A 134 26.69 35.39 -12.66
CA ALA A 134 26.01 34.17 -13.10
C ALA A 134 26.96 32.97 -13.18
N THR A 135 28.18 33.17 -13.70
CA THR A 135 29.18 32.10 -13.77
C THR A 135 29.66 31.64 -12.40
N GLU A 136 29.84 32.56 -11.45
CA GLU A 136 30.18 32.23 -10.07
C GLU A 136 29.05 31.46 -9.38
N ALA A 137 27.80 31.88 -9.57
CA ALA A 137 26.64 31.19 -9.04
C ALA A 137 26.54 29.76 -9.59
N LEU A 138 26.72 29.59 -10.91
CA LEU A 138 26.73 28.26 -11.55
C LEU A 138 27.88 27.38 -11.03
N ALA A 139 29.07 27.94 -10.84
CA ALA A 139 30.21 27.22 -10.28
C ALA A 139 29.93 26.77 -8.84
N LEU A 140 29.32 27.62 -8.02
CA LEU A 140 28.94 27.30 -6.64
C LEU A 140 27.88 26.19 -6.58
N VAL A 141 26.86 26.26 -7.44
CA VAL A 141 25.83 25.21 -7.56
C VAL A 141 26.45 23.89 -7.99
N SER A 142 27.31 23.90 -9.01
CA SER A 142 28.02 22.71 -9.50
C SER A 142 28.88 22.07 -8.40
N MET A 143 29.62 22.88 -7.63
CA MET A 143 30.41 22.40 -6.50
C MET A 143 29.53 21.70 -5.45
N HIS A 144 28.38 22.27 -5.10
CA HIS A 144 27.48 21.67 -4.11
C HIS A 144 26.83 20.38 -4.61
N LEU A 145 26.45 20.32 -5.90
CA LEU A 145 25.93 19.10 -6.51
C LEU A 145 26.98 17.98 -6.52
N ASN A 146 28.22 18.29 -6.91
CA ASN A 146 29.31 17.32 -6.92
C ASN A 146 29.62 16.78 -5.51
N LYS A 147 29.68 17.67 -4.52
CA LYS A 147 29.83 17.27 -3.10
C LYS A 147 28.66 16.40 -2.64
N GLY A 148 27.43 16.78 -2.98
CA GLY A 148 26.19 16.06 -2.62
C GLY A 148 26.07 14.68 -3.27
N MET A 149 26.65 14.47 -4.46
CA MET A 149 26.65 13.17 -5.16
C MET A 149 27.75 12.22 -4.68
N SER A 150 28.77 12.70 -3.98
CA SER A 150 29.88 11.85 -3.50
C SER A 150 29.48 10.67 -2.59
N PRO A 151 28.46 10.76 -1.70
CA PRO A 151 27.99 9.59 -0.95
C PRO A 151 27.29 8.57 -1.84
N PHE A 152 26.57 9.02 -2.87
CA PHE A 152 25.89 8.16 -3.83
C PHE A 152 26.90 7.38 -4.69
N GLU A 153 27.97 8.04 -5.17
CA GLU A 153 29.05 7.36 -5.90
C GLU A 153 29.76 6.29 -5.05
N LYS A 154 30.02 6.60 -3.77
CA LYS A 154 30.58 5.63 -2.81
C LYS A 154 29.62 4.46 -2.56
N ALA A 155 28.33 4.72 -2.39
CA ALA A 155 27.31 3.69 -2.22
C ALA A 155 27.23 2.79 -3.46
N ARG A 156 27.19 3.36 -4.67
CA ARG A 156 27.19 2.61 -5.93
C ARG A 156 28.42 1.70 -6.05
N LYS A 157 29.61 2.25 -5.80
CA LYS A 157 30.86 1.46 -5.84
C LYS A 157 30.86 0.31 -4.83
N ASN A 158 30.28 0.51 -3.65
CA ASN A 158 30.16 -0.54 -2.65
C ASN A 158 29.13 -1.62 -3.06
N MET A 159 28.01 -1.22 -3.68
CA MET A 159 27.04 -2.16 -4.25
C MET A 159 27.64 -2.98 -5.40
N ASP A 160 28.39 -2.35 -6.31
CA ASP A 160 29.07 -3.03 -7.41
C ASP A 160 30.06 -4.08 -6.88
N LYS A 161 30.87 -3.73 -5.87
CA LYS A 161 31.77 -4.67 -5.19
C LYS A 161 31.01 -5.82 -4.50
N THR A 162 29.86 -5.53 -3.88
CA THR A 162 29.04 -6.54 -3.21
C THR A 162 28.49 -7.53 -4.23
N ASN A 163 28.01 -7.05 -5.38
CA ASN A 163 27.55 -7.88 -6.48
C ASN A 163 28.68 -8.74 -7.07
N GLU A 164 29.88 -8.18 -7.26
CA GLU A 164 31.05 -8.95 -7.76
C GLU A 164 31.41 -10.10 -6.80
N VAL A 165 31.31 -9.90 -5.49
CA VAL A 165 31.54 -10.95 -4.49
C VAL A 165 30.46 -12.02 -4.55
N LEU A 166 29.19 -11.63 -4.70
CA LEU A 166 28.07 -12.58 -4.81
C LEU A 166 28.20 -13.45 -6.07
N GLU A 167 28.58 -12.88 -7.21
CA GLU A 167 28.82 -13.64 -8.45
C GLU A 167 29.94 -14.67 -8.28
N LYS A 168 31.04 -14.31 -7.59
CA LYS A 168 32.14 -15.25 -7.31
C LYS A 168 31.73 -16.38 -6.36
N LEU A 169 30.81 -16.13 -5.43
CA LEU A 169 30.31 -17.14 -4.49
C LEU A 169 29.27 -18.08 -5.10
N ASN A 170 28.56 -17.64 -6.15
CA ASN A 170 27.53 -18.42 -6.84
C ASN A 170 28.06 -19.21 -8.05
N LEU A 171 29.39 -19.22 -8.26
CA LEU A 171 30.10 -19.94 -9.33
C LEU A 171 30.75 -21.26 -8.85
N LYS A 172 30.13 -21.98 -7.90
CA LYS A 172 30.59 -23.31 -7.47
C LYS A 172 29.47 -24.33 -7.39
#